data_AF-A0A2N5RV83-F1
#
_entry.id   AF-A0A2N5RV83-F1
#
_cell.length_a   1.000
_cell.length_b   1.000
_cell.length_c   1.000
_cell.angle_alpha   90.00
_cell.angle_beta   90.00
_cell.angle_gamma   90.00
#
_symmetry.space_group_name_H-M   'P 1'
#
loop_
_entity.id
_entity.type
_entity.pdbx_description
1 polymer ?
#
loop_
_entity_poly.entity_id
_entity_poly.type
_entity_poly.pdbx_seq_one_letter_code
_entity_poly.pdbx_strand_id
1 'polypeptide(L)'
;MAKQENHDEFKVRMKQPTTIDRLLELDVAALISEIRRLEDSVERLVRSNQEIWEFLEEDGSDAESNHALVEAREENLVTIETQKERIEMIKWCVARKTRRDGVDNPHYQLSHPHSTSSPAGPIPTISTPEDSMPEASHLSGVGGEAGISL
;
A
#
# COMPACT_ATOMS: atom_id res chain seq x y z
N MET A 1 -16.92 20.45 -37.49
CA MET A 1 -17.55 20.11 -36.19
C MET A 1 -16.63 19.12 -35.49
N ALA A 2 -15.86 19.56 -34.50
CA ALA A 2 -14.96 18.69 -33.76
C ALA A 2 -15.79 17.85 -32.77
N LYS A 3 -15.56 16.53 -32.77
CA LYS A 3 -16.15 15.58 -31.82
C LYS A 3 -15.55 15.89 -30.45
N GLN A 4 -16.33 16.52 -29.57
CA GLN A 4 -16.00 16.61 -28.15
C GLN A 4 -16.19 15.21 -27.56
N GLU A 5 -15.14 14.38 -27.58
CA GLU A 5 -15.15 13.11 -26.85
C GLU A 5 -15.20 13.42 -25.35
N ASN A 6 -16.38 13.21 -24.76
CA ASN A 6 -16.63 13.25 -23.32
C ASN A 6 -15.67 12.29 -22.62
N HIS A 7 -14.52 12.79 -22.16
CA HIS A 7 -13.55 12.08 -21.31
C HIS A 7 -13.96 12.09 -19.82
N ASP A 8 -15.24 12.34 -19.52
CA ASP A 8 -15.70 12.73 -18.18
C ASP A 8 -16.33 11.60 -17.37
N GLU A 9 -16.39 10.37 -17.89
CA GLU A 9 -17.04 9.25 -17.20
C GLU A 9 -16.15 8.01 -17.16
N PHE A 10 -15.80 7.57 -15.95
CA PHE A 10 -15.12 6.30 -15.73
C PHE A 10 -16.14 5.15 -15.77
N LYS A 11 -15.90 4.16 -16.63
CA LYS A 11 -16.78 2.99 -16.77
C LYS A 11 -16.23 1.80 -16.00
N VAL A 12 -16.92 1.41 -14.94
CA VAL A 12 -16.60 0.22 -14.14
C VAL A 12 -17.03 -1.03 -14.90
N ARG A 13 -16.11 -1.99 -15.10
CA ARG A 13 -16.37 -3.25 -15.80
C ARG A 13 -16.55 -4.42 -14.84
N MET A 14 -15.84 -4.42 -13.72
CA MET A 14 -15.89 -5.49 -12.72
C MET A 14 -16.68 -5.06 -11.48
N LYS A 15 -17.24 -6.02 -10.75
CA LYS A 15 -17.97 -5.71 -9.51
C LYS A 15 -16.99 -5.17 -8.46
N GLN A 16 -17.18 -3.92 -8.06
CA GLN A 16 -16.35 -3.27 -7.04
C GLN A 16 -17.06 -3.25 -5.68
N PRO A 17 -16.32 -3.33 -4.56
CA PRO A 17 -16.89 -3.23 -3.22
C PRO A 17 -17.22 -1.79 -2.80
N THR A 18 -16.91 -0.81 -3.66
CA THR A 18 -17.19 0.61 -3.45
C THR A 18 -17.65 1.23 -4.77
N THR A 19 -18.26 2.41 -4.68
CA THR A 19 -18.71 3.18 -5.83
C THR A 19 -17.84 4.41 -6.04
N ILE A 20 -17.91 4.99 -7.23
CA ILE A 20 -17.23 6.25 -7.56
C ILE A 20 -17.69 7.38 -6.62
N ASP A 21 -19.00 7.50 -6.38
CA ASP A 21 -19.55 8.55 -5.52
C ASP A 21 -18.96 8.48 -4.10
N ARG A 22 -18.86 7.27 -3.55
CA ARG A 22 -18.26 7.07 -2.23
C ARG A 22 -16.77 7.40 -2.20
N LEU A 23 -16.04 7.10 -3.27
CA LEU A 23 -14.62 7.48 -3.39
C LEU A 23 -14.45 9.00 -3.50
N LEU A 24 -15.36 9.71 -4.15
CA LEU A 24 -15.31 11.16 -4.27
C LEU A 24 -15.53 11.89 -2.94
N GLU A 25 -16.14 11.24 -1.94
CA GLU A 25 -16.28 11.76 -0.57
C GLU A 25 -14.96 11.73 0.22
N LEU A 26 -14.02 10.85 -0.13
CA LEU A 26 -12.72 10.71 0.56
C LEU A 26 -11.75 11.81 0.14
N ASP A 27 -10.91 12.30 1.06
CA ASP A 27 -9.84 13.24 0.71
C ASP A 27 -8.75 12.60 -0.16
N VAL A 28 -7.92 13.42 -0.82
CA VAL A 28 -6.89 12.91 -1.75
C VAL A 28 -5.83 12.08 -1.03
N ALA A 29 -5.46 12.41 0.21
CA ALA A 29 -4.46 11.63 0.94
C ALA A 29 -4.97 10.21 1.23
N ALA A 30 -6.24 10.08 1.63
CA ALA A 30 -6.90 8.78 1.79
C ALA A 30 -6.93 7.99 0.47
N LEU A 31 -7.26 8.64 -0.66
CA LEU A 31 -7.27 7.99 -1.98
C LEU A 31 -5.86 7.51 -2.40
N ILE A 32 -4.82 8.30 -2.16
CA ILE A 32 -3.42 7.92 -2.46
C ILE A 32 -2.97 6.75 -1.56
N SER A 33 -3.33 6.76 -0.28
CA SER A 33 -3.05 5.65 0.63
C SER A 33 -3.73 4.36 0.17
N GLU A 34 -4.97 4.44 -0.31
CA GLU A 34 -5.70 3.29 -0.82
C GLU A 34 -5.08 2.74 -2.11
N ILE A 35 -4.59 3.61 -3.01
CA ILE A 35 -3.82 3.17 -4.20
C ILE A 35 -2.61 2.33 -3.76
N ARG A 36 -1.80 2.83 -2.83
CA ARG A 36 -0.60 2.11 -2.35
C ARG A 36 -0.96 0.75 -1.76
N ARG A 37 -2.00 0.71 -0.91
CA ARG A 37 -2.48 -0.54 -0.30
C ARG A 37 -2.90 -1.56 -1.37
N LEU A 38 -3.57 -1.12 -2.43
CA LEU A 38 -3.98 -1.97 -3.54
C LEU A 38 -2.78 -2.42 -4.39
N GLU A 39 -1.83 -1.52 -4.67
CA GLU A 39 -0.59 -1.85 -5.39
C GLU A 39 0.23 -2.93 -4.65
N ASP A 40 0.40 -2.78 -3.33
CA ASP A 40 1.07 -3.78 -2.49
C ASP A 40 0.33 -5.13 -2.51
N SER A 41 -1.01 -5.10 -2.52
CA SER A 41 -1.81 -6.32 -2.57
C SER A 41 -1.71 -7.01 -3.93
N VAL A 42 -1.70 -6.25 -5.03
CA VAL A 42 -1.48 -6.78 -6.37
C VAL A 42 -0.09 -7.40 -6.48
N GLU A 43 0.95 -6.75 -5.96
CA GLU A 43 2.30 -7.28 -5.97
C GLU A 43 2.39 -8.63 -5.24
N ARG A 44 1.77 -8.75 -4.05
CA ARG A 44 1.71 -10.02 -3.32
C ARG A 44 0.99 -11.12 -4.10
N LEU A 45 -0.14 -10.81 -4.74
CA LEU A 45 -0.88 -11.78 -5.55
C LEU A 45 -0.09 -12.22 -6.79
N VAL A 46 0.60 -11.30 -7.45
CA VAL A 46 1.47 -11.61 -8.60
C VAL A 46 2.62 -12.53 -8.16
N ARG A 47 3.27 -12.22 -7.03
CA ARG A 47 4.32 -13.08 -6.47
C ARG A 47 3.80 -14.47 -6.12
N SER A 48 2.66 -14.56 -5.44
CA SER A 48 2.05 -15.84 -5.09
C SER A 48 1.67 -16.67 -6.33
N ASN A 49 1.17 -16.03 -7.39
CA ASN A 49 0.87 -16.72 -8.65
C ASN A 49 2.12 -17.19 -9.39
N GLN A 50 3.23 -16.46 -9.25
CA GLN A 50 4.52 -16.86 -9.80
C GLN A 50 5.06 -18.08 -9.06
N GLU A 51 5.01 -18.09 -7.72
CA GLU A 51 5.41 -19.23 -6.89
C GLU A 51 4.58 -20.48 -7.19
N ILE A 52 3.26 -20.35 -7.37
CA ILE A 52 2.39 -21.46 -7.77
C ILE A 52 2.80 -21.99 -9.15
N TRP A 53 3.10 -21.10 -10.09
CA TRP A 53 3.47 -21.51 -11.45
C TRP A 53 4.81 -22.24 -11.47
N GLU A 54 5.81 -21.76 -10.74
CA GLU A 54 7.11 -22.42 -10.57
C GLU A 54 6.96 -23.83 -9.98
N PHE A 55 6.14 -23.98 -8.93
CA PHE A 55 5.84 -25.29 -8.34
C PHE A 55 5.19 -26.25 -9.34
N LEU A 56 4.23 -25.77 -10.13
CA LEU A 56 3.55 -26.59 -11.14
C LEU A 56 4.48 -27.01 -12.28
N GLU A 57 5.48 -26.20 -12.63
CA GLU A 57 6.50 -26.57 -13.63
C GLU A 57 7.51 -27.58 -13.10
N GLU A 58 7.92 -27.47 -11.82
CA GLU A 58 8.95 -28.32 -11.21
C GLU A 58 8.42 -29.69 -10.76
N ASP A 59 7.25 -29.73 -10.08
CA ASP A 59 6.72 -30.93 -9.40
C ASP A 59 5.46 -31.52 -10.08
N GLY A 60 5.11 -31.04 -11.28
CA GLY A 60 3.85 -31.20 -12.00
C GLY A 60 3.39 -32.61 -12.44
N SER A 61 3.90 -33.69 -11.85
CA SER A 61 3.60 -35.06 -12.28
C SER A 61 2.20 -35.56 -11.87
N ASP A 62 1.59 -34.99 -10.82
CA ASP A 62 0.26 -35.37 -10.35
C ASP A 62 -0.80 -34.31 -10.66
N ALA A 63 -1.53 -34.52 -11.75
CA ALA A 63 -2.57 -33.61 -12.24
C ALA A 63 -3.75 -33.44 -11.25
N GLU A 64 -4.04 -34.45 -10.41
CA GLU A 64 -5.18 -34.41 -9.49
C GLU A 64 -4.84 -33.60 -8.23
N SER A 65 -3.60 -33.70 -7.73
CA SER A 65 -3.10 -32.87 -6.62
C SER A 65 -2.93 -31.39 -7.00
N ASN A 66 -2.72 -31.09 -8.29
CA ASN A 66 -2.44 -29.74 -8.77
C ASN A 66 -3.69 -28.91 -9.11
N HIS A 67 -4.88 -29.52 -9.16
CA HIS A 67 -6.11 -28.81 -9.51
C HIS A 67 -6.38 -27.61 -8.60
N ALA A 68 -6.24 -27.78 -7.28
CA ALA A 68 -6.46 -26.71 -6.31
C ALA A 68 -5.49 -25.53 -6.48
N LEU A 69 -4.25 -25.79 -6.90
CA LEU A 69 -3.25 -24.76 -7.16
C LEU A 69 -3.56 -23.98 -8.44
N VAL A 70 -4.00 -24.69 -9.48
CA VAL A 70 -4.47 -24.06 -10.73
C VAL A 70 -5.66 -23.15 -10.46
N GLU A 71 -6.66 -23.64 -9.71
CA GLU A 71 -7.84 -22.87 -9.32
C GLU A 71 -7.46 -21.63 -8.51
N ALA A 72 -6.63 -21.78 -7.47
CA ALA A 72 -6.16 -20.65 -6.67
C ALA A 72 -5.44 -19.58 -7.50
N ARG A 73 -4.62 -20.01 -8.48
CA ARG A 73 -3.94 -19.09 -9.40
C ARG A 73 -4.95 -18.32 -10.25
N GLU A 74 -5.96 -18.99 -10.80
CA GLU A 74 -7.01 -18.38 -11.61
C GLU A 74 -7.85 -17.37 -10.81
N GLU A 75 -8.24 -17.71 -9.58
CA GLU A 75 -8.95 -16.81 -8.67
C GLU A 75 -8.14 -15.54 -8.35
N ASN A 76 -6.84 -15.71 -8.10
CA ASN A 76 -5.93 -14.60 -7.88
C ASN A 76 -5.83 -13.69 -9.11
N LEU A 77 -5.84 -14.23 -10.34
CA LEU A 77 -5.82 -13.42 -11.57
C LEU A 77 -7.07 -12.54 -11.68
N VAL A 78 -8.25 -13.09 -11.40
CA VAL A 78 -9.51 -12.31 -11.38
C VAL A 78 -9.46 -11.21 -10.31
N THR A 79 -8.90 -11.54 -9.14
CA THR A 79 -8.73 -10.59 -8.04
C THR A 79 -7.76 -9.46 -8.41
N ILE A 80 -6.63 -9.78 -9.05
CA ILE A 80 -5.65 -8.81 -9.54
C ILE A 80 -6.32 -7.82 -10.51
N GLU A 81 -7.06 -8.31 -11.50
CA GLU A 81 -7.72 -7.44 -12.48
C GLU A 81 -8.79 -6.55 -11.84
N THR A 82 -9.55 -7.09 -10.88
CA THR A 82 -10.53 -6.31 -10.10
C THR A 82 -9.86 -5.19 -9.31
N GLN A 83 -8.70 -5.46 -8.69
CA GLN A 83 -7.95 -4.47 -7.91
C GLN A 83 -7.27 -3.42 -8.81
N LYS A 84 -6.73 -3.81 -9.97
CA LYS A 84 -6.19 -2.87 -10.96
C LYS A 84 -7.24 -1.89 -11.45
N GLU A 85 -8.44 -2.38 -11.77
CA GLU A 85 -9.55 -1.49 -12.15
C GLU A 85 -9.92 -0.54 -10.99
N ARG A 86 -9.89 -1.00 -9.74
CA ARG A 86 -10.11 -0.11 -8.59
C ARG A 86 -9.05 0.98 -8.50
N ILE A 87 -7.78 0.65 -8.75
CA ILE A 87 -6.70 1.63 -8.81
C ILE A 87 -6.99 2.67 -9.89
N GLU A 88 -7.43 2.26 -11.08
CA GLU A 88 -7.81 3.19 -12.16
C GLU A 88 -9.00 4.08 -11.76
N MET A 89 -10.03 3.48 -11.12
CA MET A 89 -11.19 4.20 -10.61
C MET A 89 -10.79 5.27 -9.57
N ILE A 90 -9.87 4.94 -8.66
CA ILE A 90 -9.36 5.88 -7.66
C ILE A 90 -8.49 6.96 -8.31
N LYS A 91 -7.61 6.61 -9.25
CA LYS A 91 -6.79 7.57 -10.00
C LYS A 91 -7.66 8.58 -10.76
N TRP A 92 -8.77 8.11 -11.34
CA TRP A 92 -9.76 8.99 -11.96
C TRP A 92 -10.42 9.94 -10.94
N CYS A 93 -10.78 9.44 -9.74
CA CYS A 93 -11.33 10.29 -8.67
C CYS A 93 -10.34 11.38 -8.24
N VAL A 94 -9.06 11.03 -8.06
CA VAL A 94 -8.00 11.99 -7.73
C VAL A 94 -7.88 13.06 -8.82
N ALA A 95 -7.81 12.67 -10.09
CA ALA A 95 -7.71 13.60 -11.21
C ALA A 95 -8.94 14.54 -11.29
N ARG A 96 -10.13 14.04 -11.00
CA ARG A 96 -11.37 14.86 -10.96
C ARG A 96 -11.34 15.88 -9.83
N LYS A 97 -10.88 15.49 -8.64
CA LYS A 97 -10.79 16.39 -7.48
C LYS A 97 -9.73 17.47 -7.71
N THR A 98 -8.53 17.11 -8.15
CA THR A 98 -7.45 18.08 -8.39
C THR A 98 -7.74 19.05 -9.56
N ARG A 99 -8.52 18.64 -10.57
CA ARG A 99 -8.97 19.55 -11.64
C ARG A 99 -10.05 20.54 -11.19
N ARG A 100 -10.96 20.14 -10.30
CA ARG A 100 -11.96 21.06 -9.73
C ARG A 100 -11.36 22.00 -8.69
N ASP A 101 -10.42 21.49 -7.91
CA ASP A 101 -9.79 22.21 -6.80
C ASP A 101 -8.61 23.09 -7.26
N GLY A 102 -8.19 22.99 -8.52
CA GLY A 102 -7.04 23.68 -9.11
C GLY A 102 -7.18 25.19 -9.30
N VAL A 103 -8.31 25.79 -8.91
CA VAL A 103 -8.47 27.26 -8.86
C VAL A 103 -8.44 27.78 -7.41
N ASP A 104 -8.78 26.97 -6.40
CA ASP A 104 -9.07 27.49 -5.04
C ASP A 104 -8.50 26.66 -3.87
N ASN A 105 -7.64 25.65 -4.07
CA ASN A 105 -7.11 24.88 -2.95
C ASN A 105 -5.62 25.14 -2.64
N PRO A 106 -5.30 26.02 -1.67
CA PRO A 106 -3.93 26.35 -1.30
C PRO A 106 -3.15 25.17 -0.68
N HIS A 107 -3.81 24.07 -0.29
CA HIS A 107 -3.15 22.90 0.30
C HIS A 107 -2.48 21.97 -0.72
N TYR A 108 -2.78 22.11 -2.03
CA TYR A 108 -2.17 21.32 -3.11
C TYR A 108 -1.16 22.10 -3.94
N GLN A 109 -0.76 23.30 -3.49
CA GLN A 109 0.46 23.93 -3.97
C GLN A 109 1.64 23.08 -3.48
N LEU A 110 1.92 22.01 -4.22
CA LEU A 110 3.17 21.26 -4.17
C LEU A 110 4.27 22.30 -4.13
N SER A 111 4.84 22.44 -2.94
CA SER A 111 5.91 23.36 -2.60
C SER A 111 7.06 23.03 -3.53
N HIS A 112 7.12 23.70 -4.67
CA HIS A 112 8.35 23.80 -5.41
C HIS A 112 9.29 24.53 -4.46
N PRO A 113 10.41 23.93 -4.02
CA PRO A 113 11.38 24.67 -3.26
C PRO A 113 11.92 25.75 -4.19
N HIS A 114 11.37 26.95 -4.04
CA HIS A 114 11.98 28.15 -4.58
C HIS A 114 13.28 28.29 -3.80
N SER A 115 14.38 27.86 -4.44
CA SER A 115 15.74 28.17 -4.01
C SER A 115 15.89 29.69 -3.93
N THR A 116 15.57 30.25 -2.78
CA THR A 116 16.02 31.58 -2.38
C THR A 116 17.11 31.41 -1.35
N SER A 117 18.32 31.65 -1.83
CA SER A 117 19.48 32.09 -1.08
C SER A 117 19.13 32.91 0.18
N SER A 118 19.69 32.52 1.32
CA SER A 118 20.14 33.48 2.32
C SER A 118 21.22 32.89 3.24
N PRO A 119 22.09 33.75 3.80
CA PRO A 119 23.47 33.42 4.13
C PRO A 119 23.66 32.91 5.56
N ALA A 120 24.84 32.32 5.75
CA ALA A 120 25.39 31.79 6.99
C ALA A 120 25.27 32.72 8.21
N GLY A 121 24.97 32.10 9.37
CA GLY A 121 25.12 32.66 10.72
C GLY A 121 25.04 31.54 11.77
N PRO A 122 25.76 31.64 12.91
CA PRO A 122 26.49 30.51 13.48
C PRO A 122 25.74 29.70 14.56
N ILE A 123 26.20 28.47 14.72
CA ILE A 123 25.80 27.47 15.73
C ILE A 123 26.39 27.84 17.10
N PRO A 124 25.60 27.85 18.19
CA PRO A 124 26.14 27.75 19.54
C PRO A 124 26.13 26.31 20.06
N THR A 125 27.30 25.96 20.60
CA THR A 125 27.80 24.75 21.22
C THR A 125 27.07 24.30 22.50
N ILE A 126 26.87 22.97 22.60
CA ILE A 126 26.88 22.05 23.78
C ILE A 126 26.60 22.59 25.18
N SER A 127 25.72 21.87 25.91
CA SER A 127 25.91 21.54 27.33
C SER A 127 25.10 20.28 27.68
N THR A 128 25.82 19.16 27.83
CA THR A 128 25.44 18.03 28.67
C THR A 128 25.46 18.46 30.15
N PRO A 129 24.65 17.82 30.99
CA PRO A 129 25.26 17.17 32.13
C PRO A 129 24.84 15.70 32.28
N GLU A 130 25.87 14.94 32.61
CA GLU A 130 25.93 13.60 33.16
C GLU A 130 25.21 13.51 34.53
N ASP A 131 25.01 12.26 34.95
CA ASP A 131 24.87 11.80 36.34
C ASP A 131 23.46 11.56 36.89
N SER A 132 23.06 10.28 36.92
CA SER A 132 22.56 9.60 38.13
C SER A 132 22.10 8.17 37.79
N MET A 133 23.01 7.21 37.94
CA MET A 133 22.61 5.85 38.33
C MET A 133 22.29 5.85 39.84
N PRO A 134 21.39 4.97 40.28
CA PRO A 134 21.82 4.05 41.31
C PRO A 134 21.53 2.58 40.97
N GLU A 135 22.54 1.81 41.32
CA GLU A 135 22.65 0.37 41.52
C GLU A 135 21.58 -0.18 42.48
N ALA A 136 20.97 -1.31 42.13
CA ALA A 136 20.58 -2.35 43.08
C ALA A 136 20.37 -3.70 42.36
N SER A 137 21.38 -4.55 42.51
CA SER A 137 21.36 -6.00 42.29
C SER A 137 20.34 -6.69 43.20
N HIS A 138 19.70 -7.77 42.73
CA HIS A 138 19.37 -9.01 43.48
C HIS A 138 18.57 -9.95 42.52
N LEU A 139 19.19 -10.96 41.92
CA LEU A 139 19.39 -12.35 42.38
C LEU A 139 18.20 -13.30 42.16
N SER A 140 18.47 -14.27 41.27
CA SER A 140 18.17 -15.72 41.36
C SER A 140 16.76 -16.26 41.18
N GLY A 141 16.68 -17.19 40.22
CA GLY A 141 15.60 -18.16 40.05
C GLY A 141 15.95 -19.25 39.02
N VAL A 142 17.02 -20.00 39.29
CA VAL A 142 17.33 -21.29 38.64
C VAL A 142 16.48 -22.39 39.27
N GLY A 143 15.90 -23.30 38.46
CA GLY A 143 15.74 -24.71 38.88
C GLY A 143 14.45 -25.44 38.46
N GLY A 144 14.65 -26.66 37.91
CA GLY A 144 13.69 -27.79 37.83
C GLY A 144 13.08 -27.98 36.44
N GLU A 145 13.46 -28.89 35.53
CA GLU A 145 13.85 -30.31 35.56
C GLU A 145 12.85 -31.30 36.20
N ALA A 146 12.62 -32.41 35.46
CA ALA A 146 11.69 -33.55 35.65
C ALA A 146 10.19 -33.25 35.36
N GLY A 147 9.49 -33.90 34.42
CA GLY A 147 9.59 -35.25 33.88
C GLY A 147 8.61 -36.17 34.60
N ILE A 148 7.45 -36.51 34.01
CA ILE A 148 6.71 -37.74 34.32
C ILE A 148 5.78 -38.13 33.15
N SER A 149 5.85 -39.41 32.81
CA SER A 149 5.10 -40.17 31.81
C SER A 149 3.61 -40.34 32.11
N LEU A 150 2.84 -40.65 31.07
CA LEU A 150 1.94 -41.81 31.04
C LEU A 150 1.74 -42.28 29.60
#